data_AF-A0A2V5GX29-F1
#
_entry.id   AF-A0A2V5GX29-F1
#
_cell.length_a   1.000
_cell.length_b   1.000
_cell.length_c   1.000
_cell.angle_alpha   90.00
_cell.angle_beta   90.00
_cell.angle_gamma   90.00
#
_symmetry.space_group_name_H-M   'P 1'
#
loop_
_entity.id
_entity.type
_entity.pdbx_description
1 polymer ?
#
loop_
_entity_poly.entity_id
_entity_poly.type
_entity_poly.pdbx_seq_one_letter_code
_entity_poly.pdbx_strand_id
1 'polypeptide(L)'
;MSYAFCLSKNYVRDWSNRDAFRELYQNWKDGILASFHLDQRDFRPEIEYRPNETQTRLYHPHNIRDGTRELLGYIIHKKRTGGLELSNFDARLTSRDLDFGGTTKQGDNKSLAGQHGEGLKIAALVLRRKGFRVQMVSSKYNFNFGFRGACKSRMYCKLSPISPATLAKKKQTCRPNKPGDLISDPSKDVSVFITKGRGASGVKVTLDEFQQWRRVALELDMPSPQNIIQTDHGDLILDRGKYKDRMYLKGILLSRPGSKGREFWYGYNLLAGETNRERQSLASPEEEALLVTKIWAAAIEMAEQASFKNIRTC
;
A
#
# COMPACT_ATOMS: atom_id res chain seq x y z
N MET A 1 6.00 -19.17 19.71
CA MET A 1 7.22 -19.28 18.88
C MET A 1 7.81 -17.88 18.65
N SER A 2 9.12 -17.71 18.51
CA SER A 2 9.73 -16.41 18.18
C SER A 2 10.70 -16.59 17.01
N TYR A 3 10.57 -15.73 16.00
CA TYR A 3 11.45 -15.71 14.83
C TYR A 3 12.43 -14.54 15.00
N ALA A 4 13.72 -14.85 14.89
CA ALA A 4 14.76 -13.84 14.80
C ALA A 4 14.92 -13.45 13.34
N PHE A 5 14.82 -12.16 13.03
CA PHE A 5 15.21 -11.69 11.70
C PHE A 5 16.69 -11.35 11.73
N CYS A 6 17.43 -11.71 10.67
CA CYS A 6 18.83 -11.30 10.46
C CYS A 6 18.96 -9.80 10.12
N LEU A 7 18.09 -8.95 10.68
CA LEU A 7 18.07 -7.51 10.47
C LEU A 7 18.50 -6.81 11.76
N SER A 8 19.61 -6.08 11.67
CA SER A 8 20.06 -5.21 12.75
C SER A 8 19.15 -3.97 12.83
N LYS A 9 19.01 -3.37 14.01
CA LYS A 9 18.28 -2.11 14.20
C LYS A 9 18.71 -1.00 13.24
N ASN A 10 19.95 -1.08 12.75
CA ASN A 10 20.59 -0.11 11.87
C ASN A 10 20.48 -0.47 10.38
N TYR A 11 19.83 -1.56 10.01
CA TYR A 11 19.54 -1.84 8.62
C TYR A 11 18.62 -0.75 8.04
N VAL A 12 18.88 -0.32 6.80
CA VAL A 12 18.18 0.79 6.11
C VAL A 12 17.97 2.03 7.00
N ARG A 13 19.05 2.60 7.57
CA ARG A 13 18.94 3.74 8.52
C ARG A 13 18.21 4.95 7.92
N ASP A 14 18.40 5.19 6.63
CA ASP A 14 17.92 6.39 5.94
C ASP A 14 16.42 6.32 5.59
N TRP A 15 15.80 5.15 5.74
CA TRP A 15 14.37 5.01 5.51
C TRP A 15 13.54 5.79 6.53
N SER A 16 12.60 6.56 5.98
CA SER A 16 11.61 7.34 6.71
C SER A 16 10.37 6.51 7.06
N ASN A 17 9.46 7.10 7.84
CA ASN A 17 8.16 6.49 8.09
C ASN A 17 7.34 6.31 6.79
N ARG A 18 7.55 7.19 5.79
CA ARG A 18 6.87 7.11 4.50
C ARG A 18 7.34 5.89 3.71
N ASP A 19 8.63 5.60 3.72
CA ASP A 19 9.20 4.41 3.07
C ASP A 19 8.63 3.12 3.68
N ALA A 20 8.53 3.08 5.02
CA ALA A 20 7.91 1.96 5.71
C ALA A 20 6.42 1.82 5.37
N PHE A 21 5.66 2.91 5.36
CA PHE A 21 4.26 2.88 4.98
C PHE A 21 4.05 2.44 3.53
N ARG A 22 4.91 2.89 2.60
CA ARG A 22 4.90 2.48 1.19
C ARG A 22 4.98 0.97 1.03
N GLU A 23 5.89 0.30 1.73
CA GLU A 23 5.98 -1.17 1.71
C GLU A 23 4.73 -1.85 2.27
N LEU A 24 4.13 -1.29 3.33
CA LEU A 24 2.91 -1.86 3.93
C LEU A 24 1.71 -1.68 3.00
N TYR A 25 1.56 -0.50 2.41
CA TYR A 25 0.52 -0.23 1.42
C TYR A 25 0.67 -1.11 0.19
N GLN A 26 1.91 -1.32 -0.27
CA GLN A 26 2.17 -2.19 -1.40
C GLN A 26 1.82 -3.65 -1.09
N ASN A 27 2.15 -4.15 0.11
CA ASN A 27 1.69 -5.47 0.54
C ASN A 27 0.16 -5.56 0.64
N TRP A 28 -0.49 -4.49 1.10
CA TRP A 28 -1.95 -4.37 1.14
C TRP A 28 -2.53 -4.48 -0.28
N LYS A 29 -2.09 -3.62 -1.20
CA LYS A 29 -2.48 -3.60 -2.62
C LYS A 29 -2.22 -4.92 -3.33
N ASP A 30 -0.98 -5.40 -3.32
CA ASP A 30 -0.57 -6.63 -4.01
C ASP A 30 -1.37 -7.83 -3.49
N GLY A 31 -1.60 -7.91 -2.18
CA GLY A 31 -2.36 -9.00 -1.58
C GLY A 31 -3.82 -9.02 -2.03
N ILE A 32 -4.46 -7.85 -2.19
CA ILE A 32 -5.83 -7.77 -2.70
C ILE A 32 -5.88 -8.13 -4.19
N LEU A 33 -5.00 -7.56 -5.00
CA LEU A 33 -4.93 -7.87 -6.44
C LEU A 33 -4.75 -9.38 -6.68
N ALA A 34 -3.87 -10.02 -5.90
CA ALA A 34 -3.63 -11.46 -5.98
C ALA A 34 -4.82 -12.29 -5.47
N SER A 35 -5.38 -11.99 -4.29
CA SER A 35 -6.49 -12.77 -3.73
C SER A 35 -7.75 -12.73 -4.57
N PHE A 36 -8.03 -11.60 -5.22
CA PHE A 36 -9.27 -11.37 -5.96
C PHE A 36 -9.09 -11.32 -7.48
N HIS A 37 -7.89 -11.62 -7.99
CA HIS A 37 -7.57 -11.66 -9.43
C HIS A 37 -7.98 -10.38 -10.16
N LEU A 38 -7.73 -9.23 -9.53
CA LEU A 38 -8.07 -7.92 -10.08
C LEU A 38 -6.94 -7.36 -10.92
N ASP A 39 -7.31 -6.62 -11.95
CA ASP A 39 -6.37 -5.79 -12.69
C ASP A 39 -6.04 -4.52 -11.92
N GLN A 40 -4.86 -3.96 -12.20
CA GLN A 40 -4.38 -2.76 -11.52
C GLN A 40 -5.34 -1.55 -11.74
N ARG A 41 -6.04 -1.51 -12.87
CA ARG A 41 -7.00 -0.45 -13.23
C ARG A 41 -8.31 -0.52 -12.42
N ASP A 42 -8.64 -1.69 -11.90
CA ASP A 42 -9.80 -1.93 -11.03
C ASP A 42 -9.53 -1.56 -9.57
N PHE A 43 -8.27 -1.32 -9.22
CA PHE A 43 -7.87 -0.90 -7.89
C PHE A 43 -8.25 0.56 -7.63
N ARG A 44 -9.53 0.78 -7.28
CA ARG A 44 -10.11 2.10 -7.04
C ARG A 44 -10.62 2.21 -5.61
N PRO A 45 -9.75 2.51 -4.63
CA PRO A 45 -10.16 2.67 -3.25
C PRO A 45 -10.99 3.94 -3.05
N GLU A 46 -12.04 3.84 -2.25
CA GLU A 46 -12.89 4.95 -1.83
C GLU A 46 -12.44 5.47 -0.47
N ILE A 47 -12.37 6.80 -0.32
CA ILE A 47 -11.86 7.44 0.90
C ILE A 47 -12.97 8.24 1.56
N GLU A 48 -13.25 7.89 2.81
CA GLU A 48 -14.26 8.53 3.64
C GLU A 48 -13.60 9.22 4.84
N TYR A 49 -13.82 10.53 4.98
CA TYR A 49 -13.33 11.31 6.13
C TYR A 49 -14.43 11.43 7.17
N ARG A 50 -14.24 10.79 8.32
CA ARG A 50 -15.17 10.85 9.46
C ARG A 50 -14.58 11.71 10.59
N PRO A 51 -15.37 12.20 11.55
CA PRO A 51 -14.86 13.01 12.65
C PRO A 51 -13.74 12.32 13.45
N ASN A 52 -13.87 11.02 13.72
CA ASN A 52 -12.94 10.27 14.58
C ASN A 52 -11.89 9.46 13.81
N GLU A 53 -12.05 9.32 12.50
CA GLU A 53 -11.22 8.42 11.69
C GLU A 53 -11.24 8.78 10.20
N THR A 54 -10.24 8.30 9.48
CA THR A 54 -10.22 8.29 8.01
C THR A 54 -10.26 6.84 7.59
N GLN A 55 -11.17 6.50 6.68
CA GLN A 55 -11.31 5.14 6.16
C GLN A 55 -11.03 5.14 4.66
N THR A 56 -10.21 4.20 4.21
CA THR A 56 -10.01 3.84 2.81
C THR A 56 -10.59 2.45 2.63
N ARG A 57 -11.54 2.26 1.72
CA ARG A 57 -12.21 0.98 1.47
C ARG A 57 -12.04 0.61 0.01
N LEU A 58 -11.77 -0.65 -0.28
CA LEU A 58 -11.72 -1.14 -1.65
C LEU A 58 -12.83 -2.17 -1.84
N TYR A 59 -13.67 -1.93 -2.84
CA TYR A 59 -14.78 -2.80 -3.19
C TYR A 59 -14.50 -3.52 -4.50
N HIS A 60 -15.07 -4.71 -4.66
CA HIS A 60 -15.05 -5.41 -5.92
C HIS A 60 -15.81 -4.59 -6.98
N PRO A 61 -15.26 -4.38 -8.19
CA PRO A 61 -15.91 -3.55 -9.21
C PRO A 61 -17.26 -4.12 -9.67
N HIS A 62 -17.35 -5.46 -9.79
CA HIS A 62 -18.52 -6.14 -10.36
C HIS A 62 -19.29 -7.07 -9.41
N ASN A 63 -18.75 -7.44 -8.24
CA ASN A 63 -19.40 -8.38 -7.34
C ASN A 63 -20.34 -7.63 -6.39
N ILE A 64 -21.61 -7.58 -6.76
CA ILE A 64 -22.69 -6.96 -6.00
C ILE A 64 -23.63 -8.08 -5.56
N ARG A 65 -23.79 -8.26 -4.25
CA ARG A 65 -24.72 -9.23 -3.65
C ARG A 65 -25.75 -8.48 -2.84
N ASP A 66 -27.03 -8.72 -3.11
CA ASP A 66 -28.16 -8.06 -2.43
C ASP A 66 -28.03 -6.52 -2.39
N GLY A 67 -27.56 -5.92 -3.49
CA GLY A 67 -27.33 -4.47 -3.60
C GLY A 67 -26.09 -3.94 -2.84
N THR A 68 -25.31 -4.82 -2.21
CA THR A 68 -24.07 -4.46 -1.50
C THR A 68 -22.84 -4.90 -2.30
N ARG A 69 -21.90 -3.98 -2.52
CA ARG A 69 -20.60 -4.29 -3.12
C ARG A 69 -19.75 -5.08 -2.13
N GLU A 70 -19.11 -6.14 -2.60
CA GLU A 70 -18.18 -6.92 -1.78
C GLU A 70 -16.97 -6.07 -1.39
N LEU A 71 -16.71 -5.93 -0.08
CA LEU A 71 -15.53 -5.26 0.44
C LEU A 71 -14.33 -6.21 0.37
N LEU A 72 -13.21 -5.77 -0.18
CA LEU A 72 -11.99 -6.57 -0.38
C LEU A 72 -10.91 -6.30 0.67
N GLY A 73 -10.95 -5.12 1.26
CA GLY A 73 -9.99 -4.67 2.24
C GLY A 73 -10.19 -3.22 2.60
N TYR A 74 -9.47 -2.78 3.64
CA TYR A 74 -9.56 -1.41 4.11
C TYR A 74 -8.28 -0.92 4.77
N ILE A 75 -8.16 0.40 4.88
CA ILE A 75 -7.20 1.10 5.73
C ILE A 75 -7.99 2.03 6.66
N ILE A 76 -7.72 1.99 7.95
CA ILE A 76 -8.35 2.88 8.94
C ILE A 76 -7.28 3.60 9.72
N HIS A 77 -7.36 4.94 9.74
CA HIS A 77 -6.61 5.77 10.68
C HIS A 77 -7.55 6.32 11.75
N LYS A 78 -7.35 5.93 13.01
CA LYS A 78 -8.10 6.43 14.17
C LYS A 78 -7.43 7.72 14.68
N LYS A 79 -8.03 8.88 14.43
CA LYS A 79 -7.43 10.21 14.68
C LYS A 79 -7.05 10.43 16.15
N ARG A 80 -7.91 9.99 17.08
CA ARG A 80 -7.70 10.17 18.52
C ARG A 80 -6.53 9.34 19.06
N THR A 81 -6.50 8.06 18.74
CA THR A 81 -5.49 7.12 19.25
C THR A 81 -4.21 7.12 18.42
N GLY A 82 -4.28 7.63 17.18
CA GLY A 82 -3.21 7.56 16.19
C GLY A 82 -2.88 6.13 15.77
N GLY A 83 -3.89 5.25 15.82
CA GLY A 83 -3.80 3.87 15.36
C GLY A 83 -4.10 3.78 13.87
N LEU A 84 -3.32 2.99 13.16
CA LEU A 84 -3.48 2.70 11.74
C LEU A 84 -3.62 1.19 11.55
N GLU A 85 -4.64 0.78 10.81
CA GLU A 85 -4.93 -0.61 10.48
C GLU A 85 -5.02 -0.74 8.97
N LEU A 86 -4.32 -1.73 8.40
CA LEU A 86 -4.45 -2.13 6.99
C LEU A 86 -4.89 -3.58 6.98
N SER A 87 -6.02 -3.89 6.34
CA SER A 87 -6.56 -5.24 6.28
C SER A 87 -6.87 -5.68 4.85
N ASN A 88 -6.42 -6.89 4.52
CA ASN A 88 -6.74 -7.60 3.29
C ASN A 88 -7.65 -8.78 3.63
N PHE A 89 -8.80 -8.87 2.99
CA PHE A 89 -9.67 -10.03 3.16
C PHE A 89 -9.23 -11.19 2.28
N ASP A 90 -9.47 -12.41 2.76
CA ASP A 90 -9.10 -13.67 2.08
C ASP A 90 -7.64 -13.70 1.58
N ALA A 91 -6.76 -12.98 2.29
CA ALA A 91 -5.32 -13.04 2.12
C ALA A 91 -4.74 -13.92 3.22
N ARG A 92 -3.76 -14.75 2.88
CA ARG A 92 -3.13 -15.64 3.87
C ARG A 92 -1.64 -15.39 3.95
N LEU A 93 -1.18 -15.12 5.16
CA LEU A 93 0.25 -15.11 5.51
C LEU A 93 0.49 -16.08 6.66
N THR A 94 1.26 -17.12 6.38
CA THR A 94 1.64 -18.18 7.31
C THR A 94 3.01 -17.91 7.92
N SER A 95 3.40 -18.72 8.91
CA SER A 95 4.73 -18.59 9.52
C SER A 95 5.88 -18.91 8.55
N ARG A 96 5.63 -19.70 7.50
CA ARG A 96 6.63 -20.02 6.46
C ARG A 96 6.95 -18.80 5.59
N ASP A 97 5.97 -17.91 5.41
CA ASP A 97 6.14 -16.65 4.68
C ASP A 97 7.03 -15.65 5.43
N LEU A 98 7.36 -15.93 6.70
CA LEU A 98 8.32 -15.16 7.49
C LEU A 98 9.76 -15.63 7.38
N ASP A 99 10.01 -16.78 6.77
CA ASP A 99 11.37 -17.26 6.51
C ASP A 99 12.01 -16.43 5.39
N PHE A 100 13.34 -16.30 5.40
CA PHE A 100 14.07 -15.60 4.32
C PHE A 100 14.11 -16.51 3.09
N GLY A 101 13.75 -15.97 1.92
CA GLY A 101 13.68 -16.74 0.68
C GLY A 101 12.46 -17.66 0.54
N GLY A 102 11.58 -17.75 1.55
CA GLY A 102 10.37 -18.59 1.51
C GLY A 102 9.24 -18.03 0.65
N THR A 103 9.32 -16.76 0.23
CA THR A 103 8.31 -16.10 -0.60
C THR A 103 8.93 -15.70 -1.94
N THR A 104 8.79 -16.52 -2.96
CA THR A 104 9.04 -16.13 -4.36
C THR A 104 7.76 -15.49 -4.89
N LYS A 105 7.69 -14.15 -4.89
CA LYS A 105 6.76 -13.42 -5.77
C LYS A 105 7.27 -13.38 -7.23
N GLN A 106 8.46 -13.92 -7.48
CA GLN A 106 9.02 -14.11 -8.81
C GLN A 106 8.31 -15.29 -9.49
N GLY A 107 7.41 -14.98 -10.43
CA GLY A 107 6.75 -15.97 -11.28
C GLY A 107 5.29 -15.64 -11.58
N ASP A 108 4.53 -15.25 -10.55
CA ASP A 108 3.07 -15.45 -10.64
C ASP A 108 2.26 -14.26 -11.14
N ASN A 109 2.79 -13.03 -11.15
CA ASN A 109 2.11 -11.91 -11.81
C ASN A 109 3.02 -10.70 -12.05
N LYS A 110 3.34 -10.39 -13.33
CA LYS A 110 4.15 -9.21 -13.71
C LYS A 110 3.47 -7.88 -13.35
N SER A 111 2.18 -7.87 -13.03
CA SER A 111 1.43 -6.67 -12.65
C SER A 111 1.70 -6.19 -11.22
N LEU A 112 2.23 -7.05 -10.34
CA LEU A 112 2.52 -6.67 -8.95
C LEU A 112 3.80 -5.83 -8.86
N ALA A 113 3.85 -4.94 -7.87
CA ALA A 113 5.05 -4.12 -7.64
C ALA A 113 6.05 -4.82 -6.69
N GLY A 114 5.59 -5.77 -5.86
CA GLY A 114 6.41 -6.40 -4.82
C GLY A 114 7.16 -7.63 -5.32
N GLN A 115 8.49 -7.58 -5.33
CA GLN A 115 9.34 -8.69 -5.82
C GLN A 115 9.94 -9.55 -4.70
N HIS A 116 10.04 -9.01 -3.47
CA HIS A 116 10.68 -9.68 -2.34
C HIS A 116 9.77 -9.57 -1.10
N GLY A 117 9.36 -10.69 -0.49
CA GLY A 117 8.56 -10.71 0.75
C GLY A 117 9.29 -10.18 2.00
N GLU A 118 10.36 -9.41 1.80
CA GLU A 118 11.14 -8.75 2.84
C GLU A 118 10.57 -7.38 3.24
N GLY A 119 9.80 -6.73 2.36
CA GLY A 119 9.29 -5.36 2.56
C GLY A 119 8.51 -5.18 3.88
N LEU A 120 7.67 -6.16 4.24
CA LEU A 120 6.94 -6.17 5.51
C LEU A 120 7.88 -6.15 6.73
N LYS A 121 8.94 -6.97 6.68
CA LYS A 121 9.92 -7.10 7.77
C LYS A 121 10.72 -5.81 7.93
N ILE A 122 11.13 -5.21 6.82
CA ILE A 122 11.86 -3.94 6.78
C ILE A 122 10.98 -2.79 7.27
N ALA A 123 9.73 -2.70 6.82
CA ALA A 123 8.79 -1.70 7.28
C ALA A 123 8.54 -1.77 8.79
N ALA A 124 8.33 -3.00 9.30
CA ALA A 124 8.17 -3.22 10.73
C ALA A 124 9.42 -2.76 11.51
N LEU A 125 10.63 -3.05 11.01
CA LEU A 125 11.88 -2.60 11.61
C LEU A 125 11.98 -1.08 11.69
N VAL A 126 11.70 -0.37 10.59
CA VAL A 126 11.78 1.10 10.52
C VAL A 126 10.79 1.74 11.49
N LEU A 127 9.53 1.30 11.48
CA LEU A 127 8.49 1.83 12.38
C LEU A 127 8.80 1.52 13.85
N ARG A 128 9.28 0.31 14.15
CA ARG A 128 9.69 -0.05 15.52
C ARG A 128 10.88 0.78 16.00
N ARG A 129 11.82 1.12 15.11
CA ARG A 129 12.96 2.00 15.42
C ARG A 129 12.51 3.43 15.73
N LYS A 130 11.44 3.90 15.07
CA LYS A 130 10.86 5.23 15.23
C LYS A 130 9.86 5.34 16.39
N GLY A 131 9.72 4.30 17.20
CA GLY A 131 8.92 4.33 18.43
C GLY A 131 7.46 3.90 18.27
N PHE A 132 7.06 3.39 17.10
CA PHE A 132 5.72 2.82 16.92
C PHE A 132 5.65 1.38 17.47
N ARG A 133 4.43 0.92 17.75
CA ARG A 133 4.13 -0.49 17.96
C ARG A 133 3.56 -1.07 16.67
N VAL A 134 4.23 -2.08 16.14
CA VAL A 134 3.79 -2.82 14.95
C VAL A 134 3.35 -4.22 15.36
N GLN A 135 2.14 -4.59 14.94
CA GLN A 135 1.57 -5.93 15.13
C GLN A 135 0.94 -6.38 13.82
N MET A 136 0.81 -7.69 13.64
CA MET A 136 0.05 -8.25 12.53
C MET A 136 -0.79 -9.42 13.05
N VAL A 137 -1.90 -9.67 12.39
CA VAL A 137 -2.80 -10.79 12.64
C VAL A 137 -3.01 -11.52 11.33
N SER A 138 -2.80 -12.83 11.33
CA SER A 138 -3.04 -13.70 10.17
C SER A 138 -3.05 -15.17 10.60
N SER A 139 -3.77 -16.03 9.88
CA SER A 139 -3.76 -17.49 10.07
C SER A 139 -4.00 -17.92 11.54
N LYS A 140 -4.82 -17.20 12.30
CA LYS A 140 -5.13 -17.42 13.73
C LYS A 140 -3.98 -17.09 14.70
N TYR A 141 -2.94 -16.38 14.25
CA TYR A 141 -1.80 -15.96 15.08
C TYR A 141 -1.70 -14.44 15.18
N ASN A 142 -1.24 -13.98 16.34
CA ASN A 142 -0.73 -12.63 16.54
C ASN A 142 0.78 -12.63 16.32
N PHE A 143 1.24 -11.70 15.50
CA PHE A 143 2.63 -11.43 15.19
C PHE A 143 3.02 -10.12 15.85
N ASN A 144 3.97 -10.17 16.78
CA ASN A 144 4.42 -9.01 17.52
C ASN A 144 5.87 -8.69 17.19
N PHE A 145 6.05 -7.56 16.51
CA PHE A 145 7.34 -7.09 16.04
C PHE A 145 8.02 -6.22 17.10
N GLY A 146 9.29 -6.49 17.38
CA GLY A 146 10.09 -5.67 18.29
C GLY A 146 11.52 -6.12 18.46
N PHE A 147 12.32 -5.27 19.08
CA PHE A 147 13.71 -5.56 19.40
C PHE A 147 13.81 -6.39 20.69
N ARG A 148 14.61 -7.47 20.65
CA ARG A 148 14.85 -8.36 21.80
C ARG A 148 16.34 -8.70 21.92
N GLY A 149 16.69 -9.44 22.98
CA GLY A 149 18.07 -9.79 23.33
C GLY A 149 18.74 -8.77 24.25
N ALA A 150 19.93 -9.10 24.77
CA ALA A 150 20.66 -8.30 25.76
C ALA A 150 20.86 -6.84 25.34
N CYS A 151 21.16 -6.61 24.05
CA CYS A 151 21.42 -5.26 23.53
C CYS A 151 20.24 -4.65 22.74
N LYS A 152 19.07 -5.31 22.68
CA LYS A 152 17.91 -4.88 21.85
C LYS A 152 18.31 -4.45 20.42
N SER A 153 19.30 -5.13 19.84
CA SER A 153 19.95 -4.75 18.58
C SER A 153 19.40 -5.47 17.36
N ARG A 154 18.67 -6.58 17.57
CA ARG A 154 18.10 -7.42 16.51
C ARG A 154 16.59 -7.37 16.54
N MET A 155 16.00 -7.44 15.34
CA MET A 155 14.56 -7.44 15.15
C MET A 155 14.00 -8.87 15.29
N TYR A 156 12.91 -9.00 16.04
CA TYR A 156 12.22 -10.28 16.25
C TYR A 156 10.72 -10.15 15.97
N CYS A 157 10.11 -11.28 15.60
CA CYS A 157 8.67 -11.44 15.56
C CYS A 157 8.24 -12.56 16.52
N LYS A 158 7.49 -12.21 17.56
CA LYS A 158 6.88 -13.20 18.46
C LYS A 158 5.51 -13.60 17.90
N LEU A 159 5.34 -14.89 17.64
CA LEU A 159 4.06 -15.50 17.28
C LEU A 159 3.40 -16.09 18.52
N SER A 160 2.14 -15.72 18.72
CA SER A 160 1.27 -16.29 19.75
C SER A 160 -0.09 -16.64 19.14
N PRO A 161 -0.62 -17.85 19.37
CA PRO A 161 -1.95 -18.21 18.88
C PRO A 161 -3.01 -17.30 19.49
N ILE A 162 -4.07 -17.04 18.73
CA ILE A 162 -5.26 -16.35 19.22
C ILE A 162 -6.15 -17.38 19.91
N SER A 163 -6.72 -17.03 21.07
CA SER A 163 -7.58 -17.97 21.80
C SER A 163 -8.84 -18.32 21.01
N PRO A 164 -9.34 -19.58 21.10
CA PRO A 164 -10.55 -20.00 20.40
C PRO A 164 -11.77 -19.11 20.71
N ALA A 165 -11.93 -18.66 21.96
CA ALA A 165 -12.98 -17.74 22.37
C ALA A 165 -12.89 -16.38 21.63
N THR A 166 -11.69 -15.85 21.45
CA THR A 166 -11.48 -14.59 20.70
C THR A 166 -11.77 -14.77 19.22
N LEU A 167 -11.38 -15.91 18.63
CA LEU A 167 -11.68 -16.23 17.23
C LEU A 167 -13.19 -16.38 17.00
N ALA A 168 -13.89 -17.09 17.89
CA ALA A 168 -15.34 -17.25 17.81
C ALA A 168 -16.06 -15.89 17.90
N LYS A 169 -15.67 -15.05 18.86
CA LYS A 169 -16.21 -13.68 19.00
C LYS A 169 -15.97 -12.85 17.74
N LYS A 170 -14.73 -12.85 17.23
CA LYS A 170 -14.41 -12.11 16.01
C LYS A 170 -15.19 -12.61 14.81
N LYS A 171 -15.29 -13.93 14.62
CA LYS A 171 -16.07 -14.53 13.53
C LYS A 171 -17.56 -14.15 13.57
N GLN A 172 -18.15 -13.99 14.76
CA GLN A 172 -19.53 -13.53 14.90
C GLN A 172 -19.70 -12.04 14.58
N THR A 173 -18.70 -11.21 14.90
CA THR A 173 -18.72 -9.75 14.64
C THR A 173 -18.28 -9.36 13.22
N CYS A 174 -17.47 -10.19 12.56
CA CYS A 174 -17.05 -9.99 11.17
C CYS A 174 -18.24 -10.25 10.26
N ARG A 175 -19.05 -9.23 10.01
CA ARG A 175 -20.05 -9.28 8.93
C ARG A 175 -19.52 -8.41 7.79
N PRO A 176 -19.14 -8.99 6.64
CA PRO A 176 -18.54 -8.24 5.52
C PRO A 176 -19.46 -7.15 4.96
N ASN A 177 -20.78 -7.25 5.20
CA ASN A 177 -21.79 -6.44 4.50
C ASN A 177 -22.58 -5.48 5.40
N LYS A 178 -22.20 -5.28 6.68
CA LYS A 178 -22.82 -4.21 7.48
C LYS A 178 -22.02 -2.91 7.29
N PRO A 179 -22.60 -1.87 6.66
CA PRO A 179 -21.92 -0.59 6.50
C PRO A 179 -21.73 0.07 7.88
N GLY A 180 -20.55 -0.08 8.47
CA GLY A 180 -20.21 0.57 9.75
C GLY A 180 -19.07 -0.09 10.51
N ASP A 181 -19.05 -1.43 10.55
CA ASP A 181 -18.09 -2.20 11.37
C ASP A 181 -17.06 -2.89 10.47
N LEU A 182 -16.01 -2.15 10.12
CA LEU A 182 -14.83 -2.70 9.46
C LEU A 182 -14.07 -3.58 10.47
N ILE A 183 -14.31 -4.89 10.42
CA ILE A 183 -13.69 -5.88 11.31
C ILE A 183 -13.17 -7.04 10.46
N SER A 184 -11.89 -7.38 10.65
CA SER A 184 -11.24 -8.51 9.98
C SER A 184 -11.35 -9.82 10.77
N ASP A 185 -11.48 -10.93 10.04
CA ASP A 185 -11.44 -12.31 10.54
C ASP A 185 -9.99 -12.80 10.58
N PRO A 186 -9.38 -12.97 11.77
CA PRO A 186 -8.00 -13.42 11.91
C PRO A 186 -7.69 -14.80 11.31
N SER A 187 -8.72 -15.59 11.00
CA SER A 187 -8.57 -16.91 10.41
C SER A 187 -8.48 -16.92 8.89
N LYS A 188 -8.93 -15.83 8.24
CA LYS A 188 -8.99 -15.69 6.79
C LYS A 188 -8.22 -14.49 6.25
N ASP A 189 -8.07 -13.45 7.07
CA ASP A 189 -7.57 -12.15 6.65
C ASP A 189 -6.15 -11.90 7.18
N VAL A 190 -5.45 -10.97 6.52
CA VAL A 190 -4.21 -10.38 7.04
C VAL A 190 -4.51 -8.95 7.46
N SER A 191 -4.20 -8.61 8.72
CA SER A 191 -4.29 -7.24 9.21
C SER A 191 -2.98 -6.79 9.84
N VAL A 192 -2.47 -5.62 9.44
CA VAL A 192 -1.30 -4.96 10.03
C VAL A 192 -1.77 -3.76 10.85
N PHE A 193 -1.25 -3.67 12.07
CA PHE A 193 -1.59 -2.62 13.03
C PHE A 193 -0.34 -1.81 13.40
N ILE A 194 -0.42 -0.50 13.22
CA ILE A 194 0.56 0.47 13.70
C ILE A 194 -0.13 1.30 14.78
N THR A 195 0.36 1.20 16.01
CA THR A 195 -0.24 1.87 17.17
C THR A 195 0.82 2.60 17.96
N LYS A 196 0.38 3.41 18.94
CA LYS A 196 1.30 4.09 19.85
C LYS A 196 2.25 3.09 20.51
N GLY A 197 3.56 3.39 20.46
CA GLY A 197 4.57 2.64 21.20
C GLY A 197 4.29 2.63 22.71
N ARG A 198 4.88 1.66 23.42
CA ARG A 198 4.80 1.62 24.89
C ARG A 198 5.78 2.62 25.51
N GLY A 199 5.41 3.19 26.66
CA GLY A 199 6.25 4.10 27.44
C GLY A 199 6.27 5.54 26.91
N ALA A 200 7.06 6.39 27.57
CA ALA A 200 7.16 7.82 27.26
C ALA A 200 7.68 8.11 25.84
N SER A 201 8.53 7.23 25.29
CA SER A 201 9.10 7.35 23.94
C SER A 201 8.18 6.82 22.83
N GLY A 202 6.93 6.43 23.14
CA GLY A 202 5.98 5.88 22.20
C GLY A 202 5.34 6.95 21.32
N VAL A 203 5.49 6.82 20.00
CA VAL A 203 4.92 7.77 19.02
C VAL A 203 3.61 7.23 18.45
N LYS A 204 2.63 8.12 18.24
CA LYS A 204 1.35 7.82 17.58
C LYS A 204 1.35 8.41 16.18
N VAL A 205 0.61 7.83 15.24
CA VAL A 205 0.47 8.40 13.89
C VAL A 205 -0.53 9.55 13.97
N THR A 206 -0.08 10.79 13.79
CA THR A 206 -0.98 11.94 13.72
C THR A 206 -1.76 11.97 12.40
N LEU A 207 -2.83 12.76 12.32
CA LEU A 207 -3.59 12.91 11.08
C LEU A 207 -2.70 13.51 9.98
N ASP A 208 -1.91 14.55 10.30
CA ASP A 208 -1.01 15.17 9.34
C ASP A 208 0.06 14.20 8.81
N GLU A 209 0.70 13.44 9.70
CA GLU A 209 1.64 12.38 9.29
C GLU A 209 0.96 11.37 8.38
N PHE A 210 -0.25 10.91 8.71
CA PHE A 210 -0.99 9.97 7.86
C PHE A 210 -1.31 10.57 6.48
N GLN A 211 -1.69 11.85 6.41
CA GLN A 211 -1.89 12.55 5.14
C GLN A 211 -0.61 12.63 4.32
N GLN A 212 0.54 12.86 4.96
CA GLN A 212 1.83 12.84 4.27
C GLN A 212 2.20 11.43 3.79
N TRP A 213 1.90 10.39 4.56
CA TRP A 213 2.18 9.00 4.20
C TRP A 213 1.34 8.55 3.00
N ARG A 214 0.08 8.98 2.91
CA ARG A 214 -0.80 8.65 1.78
C ARG A 214 -0.25 9.08 0.43
N ARG A 215 0.56 10.14 0.37
CA ARG A 215 1.16 10.67 -0.86
C ARG A 215 2.12 9.69 -1.56
N VAL A 216 2.52 8.61 -0.88
CA VAL A 216 3.34 7.54 -1.49
C VAL A 216 2.56 6.69 -2.50
N ALA A 217 1.23 6.79 -2.53
CA ALA A 217 0.36 6.04 -3.42
C ALA A 217 -0.61 6.96 -4.14
N LEU A 218 -0.66 6.86 -5.47
CA LEU A 218 -1.53 7.68 -6.30
C LEU A 218 -3.00 7.42 -5.97
N GLU A 219 -3.39 6.19 -5.71
CA GLU A 219 -4.80 5.85 -5.46
C GLU A 219 -5.29 6.36 -4.10
N LEU A 220 -4.38 6.60 -3.15
CA LEU A 220 -4.71 7.22 -1.87
C LEU A 220 -4.83 8.73 -1.95
N ASP A 221 -4.43 9.33 -3.06
CA ASP A 221 -4.40 10.78 -3.28
C ASP A 221 -4.61 11.05 -4.77
N MET A 222 -5.71 10.55 -5.35
CA MET A 222 -5.95 10.61 -6.79
C MET A 222 -6.32 12.05 -7.23
N PRO A 223 -5.78 12.56 -8.36
CA PRO A 223 -6.24 13.80 -8.96
C PRO A 223 -7.73 13.73 -9.37
N SER A 224 -8.36 14.90 -9.54
CA SER A 224 -9.70 14.98 -10.14
C SER A 224 -9.71 14.35 -11.54
N PRO A 225 -10.82 13.74 -12.01
CA PRO A 225 -10.91 13.17 -13.34
C PRO A 225 -10.53 14.12 -14.49
N GLN A 226 -10.72 15.44 -14.33
CA GLN A 226 -10.31 16.43 -15.34
C GLN A 226 -8.79 16.70 -15.36
N ASN A 227 -8.08 16.30 -14.31
CA ASN A 227 -6.65 16.54 -14.12
C ASN A 227 -5.80 15.29 -14.34
N ILE A 228 -6.36 14.24 -14.94
CA ILE A 228 -5.65 13.00 -15.26
C ILE A 228 -6.15 12.43 -16.58
N ILE A 229 -5.22 12.12 -17.48
CA ILE A 229 -5.50 11.41 -18.74
C ILE A 229 -4.99 9.99 -18.56
N GLN A 230 -5.91 9.02 -18.58
CA GLN A 230 -5.57 7.60 -18.46
C GLN A 230 -5.43 7.00 -19.86
N THR A 231 -4.27 6.41 -20.15
CA THR A 231 -3.95 5.73 -21.42
C THR A 231 -3.60 4.26 -21.16
N ASP A 232 -3.50 3.45 -22.21
CA ASP A 232 -3.10 2.04 -22.07
C ASP A 232 -1.65 1.87 -21.59
N HIS A 233 -0.84 2.92 -21.69
CA HIS A 233 0.57 2.90 -21.33
C HIS A 233 0.85 3.50 -19.94
N GLY A 234 -0.09 4.24 -19.38
CA GLY A 234 0.10 5.00 -18.15
C GLY A 234 -0.91 6.11 -17.95
N ASP A 235 -0.66 6.95 -16.96
CA ASP A 235 -1.45 8.15 -16.72
C ASP A 235 -0.58 9.40 -16.82
N LEU A 236 -1.10 10.42 -17.51
CA LEU A 236 -0.57 11.77 -17.50
C LEU A 236 -1.36 12.61 -16.48
N ILE A 237 -0.68 13.16 -15.48
CA ILE A 237 -1.30 13.94 -14.40
C ILE A 237 -1.06 15.43 -14.65
N LEU A 238 -2.15 16.16 -14.90
CA LEU A 238 -2.15 17.55 -15.32
C LEU A 238 -2.12 18.55 -14.16
N ASP A 239 -2.44 18.13 -12.93
CA ASP A 239 -2.36 18.98 -11.73
C ASP A 239 -0.89 19.23 -11.34
N ARG A 240 -0.33 20.28 -11.95
CA ARG A 240 1.06 20.71 -11.72
C ARG A 240 1.29 21.26 -10.32
N GLY A 241 0.27 21.84 -9.68
CA GLY A 241 0.42 22.41 -8.34
C GLY A 241 0.80 21.34 -7.30
N LYS A 242 0.33 20.11 -7.52
CA LYS A 242 0.51 19.00 -6.57
C LYS A 242 1.39 17.87 -7.07
N TYR A 243 1.41 17.57 -8.38
CA TYR A 243 2.07 16.38 -8.93
C TYR A 243 3.24 16.68 -9.88
N LYS A 244 3.67 17.93 -10.03
CA LYS A 244 4.90 18.26 -10.80
C LYS A 244 6.06 17.36 -10.35
N ASP A 245 6.76 16.81 -11.34
CA ASP A 245 7.94 15.95 -11.16
C ASP A 245 7.70 14.66 -10.36
N ARG A 246 6.44 14.28 -10.12
CA ARG A 246 6.12 13.02 -9.46
C ARG A 246 5.96 11.92 -10.47
N MET A 247 6.73 10.85 -10.28
CA MET A 247 6.59 9.63 -11.05
C MET A 247 6.15 8.49 -10.15
N TYR A 248 5.06 7.85 -10.55
CA TYR A 248 4.52 6.66 -9.92
C TYR A 248 4.79 5.47 -10.84
N LEU A 249 5.16 4.33 -10.27
CA LEU A 249 5.15 3.05 -10.97
C LEU A 249 4.09 2.18 -10.31
N LYS A 250 3.15 1.71 -11.12
CA LYS A 250 2.02 0.90 -10.67
C LYS A 250 1.29 1.55 -9.50
N GLY A 251 1.12 2.88 -9.55
CA GLY A 251 0.51 3.69 -8.49
C GLY A 251 1.39 3.99 -7.28
N ILE A 252 2.61 3.44 -7.18
CA ILE A 252 3.54 3.68 -6.08
C ILE A 252 4.55 4.77 -6.46
N LEU A 253 4.68 5.80 -5.62
CA LEU A 253 5.63 6.89 -5.85
C LEU A 253 7.07 6.38 -5.84
N LEU A 254 7.82 6.73 -6.87
CA LEU A 254 9.25 6.46 -6.97
C LEU A 254 10.04 7.50 -6.18
N SER A 255 11.00 7.04 -5.39
CA SER A 255 11.92 7.90 -4.64
C SER A 255 13.01 8.42 -5.58
N ARG A 256 12.68 9.38 -6.47
CA ARG A 256 13.65 9.98 -7.41
C ARG A 256 14.71 10.75 -6.62
N PRO A 257 15.99 10.35 -6.59
CA PRO A 257 17.05 11.23 -6.12
C PRO A 257 17.08 12.42 -7.09
N GLY A 258 16.98 13.64 -6.56
CA GLY A 258 16.81 14.87 -7.34
C GLY A 258 17.94 15.09 -8.34
N SER A 259 17.83 14.51 -9.53
CA SER A 259 18.63 14.88 -10.68
C SER A 259 18.02 16.17 -11.23
N LYS A 260 18.57 17.31 -10.79
CA LYS A 260 18.16 18.66 -11.22
C LYS A 260 18.09 18.85 -12.75
N GLY A 261 18.65 17.93 -13.54
CA GLY A 261 18.66 17.98 -14.99
C GLY A 261 17.43 17.40 -15.70
N ARG A 262 16.47 16.76 -15.00
CA ARG A 262 15.26 16.18 -15.63
C ARG A 262 14.03 16.31 -14.73
N GLU A 263 13.66 17.55 -14.41
CA GLU A 263 12.36 17.82 -13.79
C GLU A 263 11.24 17.73 -14.83
N PHE A 264 10.25 16.87 -14.58
CA PHE A 264 9.06 16.85 -15.42
C PHE A 264 8.09 17.97 -15.07
N TRP A 265 7.47 18.54 -16.09
CA TRP A 265 6.43 19.57 -15.91
C TRP A 265 5.12 19.03 -15.34
N TYR A 266 4.87 17.74 -15.54
CA TYR A 266 3.66 17.01 -15.16
C TYR A 266 4.02 15.79 -14.31
N GLY A 267 3.00 15.19 -13.69
CA GLY A 267 3.15 13.90 -13.02
C GLY A 267 2.86 12.75 -13.98
N TYR A 268 3.43 11.58 -13.71
CA TYR A 268 3.21 10.37 -14.50
C TYR A 268 2.95 9.17 -13.61
N ASN A 269 2.06 8.28 -14.06
CA ASN A 269 1.93 6.93 -13.52
C ASN A 269 2.22 5.91 -14.62
N LEU A 270 3.25 5.09 -14.42
CA LEU A 270 3.64 4.06 -15.37
C LEU A 270 2.98 2.75 -14.97
N LEU A 271 2.31 2.06 -15.89
CA LEU A 271 1.68 0.76 -15.60
C LEU A 271 2.66 -0.41 -15.76
N ALA A 272 3.73 -0.21 -16.54
CA ALA A 272 4.77 -1.18 -16.80
C ALA A 272 6.14 -0.63 -16.42
N GLY A 273 7.09 -1.54 -16.20
CA GLY A 273 8.48 -1.23 -15.87
C GLY A 273 8.97 -1.97 -14.64
N GLU A 274 10.30 -2.07 -14.55
CA GLU A 274 11.00 -2.66 -13.42
C GLU A 274 11.77 -1.58 -12.66
N THR A 275 11.82 -1.71 -11.34
CA THR A 275 12.62 -0.81 -10.50
C THR A 275 13.87 -1.48 -10.00
N ASN A 276 14.88 -0.68 -9.67
CA ASN A 276 15.97 -1.17 -8.84
C ASN A 276 15.47 -1.63 -7.45
N ARG A 277 16.32 -2.34 -6.69
CA ARG A 277 15.96 -2.89 -5.36
C ARG A 277 15.44 -1.84 -4.38
N GLU A 278 15.94 -0.61 -4.50
CA GLU A 278 15.60 0.53 -3.64
C GLU A 278 14.37 1.31 -4.13
N ARG A 279 13.85 0.98 -5.32
CA ARG A 279 12.69 1.58 -5.95
C ARG A 279 12.79 3.10 -6.11
N GLN A 280 13.99 3.54 -6.46
CA GLN A 280 14.32 4.96 -6.66
C GLN A 280 14.02 5.44 -8.08
N SER A 281 14.20 4.55 -9.06
CA SER A 281 13.96 4.82 -10.47
C SER A 281 13.51 3.55 -11.20
N LEU A 282 13.03 3.72 -12.42
CA LEU A 282 13.03 2.61 -13.38
C LEU A 282 14.46 2.09 -13.61
N ALA A 283 14.57 0.84 -14.02
CA ALA A 283 15.84 0.17 -14.26
C ALA A 283 16.63 0.82 -15.42
N SER A 284 15.95 1.46 -16.38
CA SER A 284 16.57 2.15 -17.53
C SER A 284 15.96 3.55 -17.76
N PRO A 285 16.80 4.60 -17.94
CA PRO A 285 16.35 5.92 -18.37
C PRO A 285 15.69 5.93 -19.76
N GLU A 286 16.12 5.04 -20.66
CA GLU A 286 15.56 4.87 -22.00
C GLU A 286 14.15 4.27 -21.92
N GLU A 287 13.94 3.29 -21.05
CA GLU A 287 12.62 2.73 -20.78
C GLU A 287 11.67 3.80 -20.22
N GLU A 288 12.14 4.63 -19.27
CA GLU A 288 11.37 5.76 -18.73
C GLU A 288 10.95 6.73 -19.84
N ALA A 289 11.90 7.17 -20.67
CA ALA A 289 11.62 8.09 -21.77
C ALA A 289 10.64 7.50 -22.78
N LEU A 290 10.78 6.21 -23.11
CA LEU A 290 9.90 5.50 -24.04
C LEU A 290 8.47 5.43 -23.51
N LEU A 291 8.28 5.08 -22.23
CA LEU A 291 6.95 4.99 -21.61
C LEU A 291 6.28 6.36 -21.54
N VAL A 292 7.01 7.40 -21.13
CA VAL A 292 6.50 8.78 -21.12
C VAL A 292 6.09 9.23 -22.53
N THR A 293 6.89 8.92 -23.55
CA THR A 293 6.57 9.25 -24.95
C THR A 293 5.29 8.56 -25.41
N LYS A 294 5.12 7.27 -25.09
CA LYS A 294 3.90 6.51 -25.41
C LYS A 294 2.65 7.08 -24.73
N ILE A 295 2.77 7.53 -23.48
CA ILE A 295 1.68 8.19 -22.76
C ILE A 295 1.27 9.48 -23.48
N TRP A 296 2.23 10.30 -23.89
CA TRP A 296 1.94 11.55 -24.61
C TRP A 296 1.31 11.30 -25.98
N ALA A 297 1.85 10.37 -26.77
CA ALA A 297 1.29 10.01 -28.06
C ALA A 297 -0.20 9.62 -27.93
N ALA A 298 -0.51 8.69 -27.02
CA ALA A 298 -1.89 8.27 -26.76
C ALA A 298 -2.78 9.42 -26.24
N ALA A 299 -2.26 10.28 -25.36
CA ALA A 299 -3.03 11.42 -24.85
C ALA A 299 -3.38 12.44 -25.94
N ILE A 300 -2.49 12.67 -26.90
CA ILE A 300 -2.73 13.56 -28.06
C ILE A 300 -3.80 12.94 -28.97
N GLU A 301 -3.67 11.66 -29.31
CA GLU A 301 -4.65 10.95 -30.15
C GLU A 301 -6.06 10.99 -29.53
N MET A 302 -6.17 10.79 -28.21
CA MET A 302 -7.45 10.89 -27.49
C MET A 302 -8.05 12.31 -27.56
N ALA A 303 -7.22 13.35 -27.45
CA ALA A 303 -7.66 14.73 -27.52
C ALA A 303 -8.17 15.10 -28.93
N GLU A 304 -7.47 14.64 -29.97
CA GLU A 304 -7.90 14.82 -31.37
C GLU A 304 -9.26 14.15 -31.60
N GLN A 305 -9.42 12.89 -31.19
CA GLN A 305 -10.68 12.15 -31.34
C GLN A 305 -11.86 12.82 -30.61
N ALA A 306 -11.63 13.38 -29.42
CA ALA A 306 -12.64 14.12 -28.67
C ALA A 306 -13.06 15.41 -29.40
N SER A 307 -12.09 16.12 -29.99
CA SER A 307 -12.34 17.33 -30.81
C SER A 307 -13.19 17.01 -32.05
N PHE A 308 -12.86 15.92 -32.77
CA PHE A 308 -13.62 15.49 -33.95
C PHE A 308 -15.06 15.05 -33.64
N LYS A 309 -15.31 14.45 -32.46
CA LYS A 309 -16.67 14.08 -32.04
C LYS A 309 -17.56 15.29 -31.76
N ASN A 310 -17.01 16.35 -31.18
CA ASN A 310 -17.74 17.59 -30.91
C ASN A 310 -18.11 18.36 -32.18
N ILE A 311 -17.32 18.24 -33.24
CA ILE A 311 -17.62 18.86 -34.55
C ILE A 311 -18.76 18.13 -35.27
N ARG A 312 -18.91 16.81 -35.09
CA ARG A 312 -19.97 16.00 -35.74
C ARG A 312 -21.33 16.02 -35.03
N THR A 313 -21.41 16.61 -33.84
CA THR A 313 -22.63 16.72 -33.04
C THR A 313 -23.26 18.11 -33.07
N CYS A 314 -22.70 19.03 -33.85
CA CYS A 314 -23.26 20.34 -34.16
C CYS A 314 -23.93 20.33 -35.54
#